data_AF-A0A7W6KEI6-F1
#
_entry.id   AF-A0A7W6KEI6-F1
#
_cell.length_a   1.000
_cell.length_b   1.000
_cell.length_c   1.000
_cell.angle_alpha   90.00
_cell.angle_beta   90.00
_cell.angle_gamma   90.00
#
_symmetry.space_group_name_H-M   'P 1'
#
loop_
_entity.id
_entity.type
_entity.pdbx_description
1 polymer ?
#
loop_
_entity_poly.entity_id
_entity_poly.type
_entity_poly.pdbx_seq_one_letter_code
_entity_poly.pdbx_strand_id
1 'polypeptide(L)' 'MEAYKFKAKVSENGTIIVPEGFDVKNKEVEVIILDEVIQHTPKKSMKEFLDKFSGVLEGIDPDKAKYDYLMDKHK' A
#
# COMPACT_ATOMS: atom_id res chain seq x y z
N MET A 1 27.38 -14.07 -9.04
CA MET A 1 26.56 -13.05 -9.70
C MET A 1 26.01 -12.16 -8.61
N GLU A 2 26.26 -10.86 -8.68
CA GLU A 2 25.72 -9.86 -7.74
C GLU A 2 24.54 -9.15 -8.39
N ALA A 3 23.46 -8.96 -7.63
CA ALA A 3 22.26 -8.29 -8.10
C ALA A 3 22.14 -6.93 -7.40
N TYR A 4 21.97 -5.88 -8.21
CA TYR A 4 21.79 -4.52 -7.72
C TYR A 4 20.36 -4.06 -8.01
N LYS A 5 19.66 -3.58 -6.99
CA LYS A 5 18.32 -3.00 -7.13
C LYS A 5 18.37 -1.53 -6.77
N PHE A 6 18.02 -0.67 -7.72
CA PHE A 6 17.88 0.76 -7.50
C PHE A 6 16.62 1.29 -8.20
N LYS A 7 16.07 2.39 -7.69
CA LYS A 7 14.97 3.09 -8.35
C LYS A 7 15.55 4.03 -9.39
N ALA A 8 15.13 3.88 -10.64
CA ALA A 8 15.53 4.74 -11.73
C ALA A 8 14.31 5.16 -12.54
N LYS A 9 14.35 6.39 -13.05
CA LYS A 9 13.40 6.85 -14.06
C LYS A 9 14.02 6.63 -15.43
N VAL A 10 13.25 6.07 -16.34
CA VAL A 10 13.63 5.98 -17.75
C VAL A 10 13.46 7.36 -18.37
N SER A 11 14.53 7.90 -18.96
CA SER A 11 14.49 9.19 -19.68
C SER A 11 13.62 9.08 -20.94
N GLU A 12 13.20 10.21 -21.51
CA GLU A 12 12.40 10.24 -22.75
C GLU A 12 13.08 9.49 -23.91
N ASN A 13 14.42 9.51 -23.94
CA ASN A 13 15.23 8.83 -24.94
C ASN A 13 15.47 7.34 -24.64
N GLY A 14 14.79 6.76 -23.64
CA GLY A 14 14.94 5.36 -23.25
C GLY A 14 16.22 5.04 -22.46
N THR A 15 16.97 6.04 -22.01
CA THR A 15 18.22 5.85 -21.25
C THR A 15 17.96 5.65 -19.76
N ILE A 16 18.62 4.65 -19.16
CA ILE A 16 18.68 4.42 -17.70
C ILE A 16 20.10 4.74 -17.24
N ILE A 17 20.24 5.59 -16.23
CA ILE A 17 21.56 5.97 -15.68
C ILE A 17 21.85 5.06 -14.49
N VAL A 18 22.91 4.26 -14.59
CA VAL A 18 23.40 3.42 -13.50
C VAL A 18 24.30 4.27 -12.59
N PRO A 19 24.02 4.36 -11.27
CA PRO A 19 24.88 5.06 -10.31
C PRO A 19 26.32 4.56 -10.27
N GLU A 20 27.27 5.46 -10.04
CA GLU A 20 28.72 5.15 -10.04
C GLU A 20 29.16 4.20 -8.92
N GLY A 21 28.33 4.00 -7.88
CA GLY A 21 28.63 3.11 -6.76
C GLY A 21 28.53 1.62 -7.09
N PHE A 22 28.10 1.27 -8.30
CA PHE A 22 28.06 -0.10 -8.78
C PHE A 22 29.33 -0.42 -9.57
N ASP A 23 30.03 -1.50 -9.20
CA ASP A 23 31.21 -1.98 -9.94
C ASP A 23 30.81 -2.76 -11.21
N VAL A 24 30.07 -2.09 -12.10
CA VAL A 24 29.55 -2.65 -13.36
C VAL A 24 30.08 -1.93 -14.59
N LYS A 25 31.07 -1.03 -14.42
CA LYS A 25 31.72 -0.32 -15.52
C LYS A 25 32.40 -1.29 -16.48
N ASN A 26 32.13 -1.14 -17.78
CA ASN A 26 32.67 -1.99 -18.86
C ASN A 26 32.36 -3.49 -18.71
N LYS A 27 31.29 -3.85 -17.99
CA LYS A 27 30.82 -5.23 -17.86
C LYS A 27 29.49 -5.39 -18.59
N GLU A 28 29.25 -6.56 -19.18
CA GLU A 28 27.92 -6.94 -19.63
C GLU A 28 27.03 -7.20 -18.41
N VAL A 29 25.83 -6.63 -18.42
CA VAL A 29 24.88 -6.73 -17.31
C VAL A 29 23.49 -7.08 -17.83
N GLU A 30 22.76 -7.86 -17.04
CA GLU A 30 21.34 -8.13 -17.25
C GLU A 30 20.51 -7.06 -16.54
N VAL A 31 19.51 -6.50 -17.24
CA VAL A 31 18.65 -5.43 -16.71
C VAL A 31 17.22 -5.94 -16.61
N ILE A 32 16.66 -5.92 -15.40
CA ILE A 32 15.25 -6.25 -15.16
C ILE A 32 14.49 -4.94 -14.90
N ILE A 33 13.56 -4.60 -15.79
CA ILE A 33 12.71 -3.41 -15.66
C ILE A 33 11.38 -3.83 -15.05
N LEU A 34 11.07 -3.28 -13.88
CA LEU A 34 9.77 -3.44 -13.23
C LEU A 34 9.04 -2.10 -13.30
N ASP A 35 7.97 -2.04 -14.06
CA ASP A 35 7.09 -0.88 -14.10
C ASP A 35 6.20 -0.89 -12.84
N GLU A 36 6.56 -0.06 -11.85
CA GLU A 36 5.67 0.24 -10.72
C GLU A 36 4.53 1.10 -11.25
N VAL A 37 3.49 0.46 -11.79
CA VAL A 37 2.19 1.10 -11.97
C VAL A 37 1.78 1.57 -10.58
N ILE A 38 1.84 2.88 -10.34
CA ILE A 38 1.31 3.48 -9.12
C ILE A 38 -0.18 3.18 -9.17
N GLN A 39 -0.57 2.09 -8.52
CA GLN A 39 -1.96 1.83 -8.25
C GLN A 39 -2.37 2.94 -7.31
N HIS A 40 -2.96 4.00 -7.87
CA HIS A 40 -3.71 4.97 -7.12
C HIS A 40 -4.80 4.17 -6.41
N THR A 41 -4.50 3.69 -5.22
CA THR A 41 -5.53 3.14 -4.36
C THR A 41 -6.43 4.34 -4.12
N PRO A 42 -7.69 4.32 -4.61
CA PRO A 42 -8.59 5.42 -4.34
C PRO A 42 -8.61 5.58 -2.82
N LYS A 43 -8.41 6.81 -2.33
CA LYS A 43 -8.57 7.11 -0.90
C LYS A 43 -10.02 6.81 -0.56
N LYS A 44 -10.30 5.57 -0.14
CA LYS A 44 -11.63 5.17 0.29
C LYS A 44 -11.97 6.04 1.49
N SER A 45 -13.08 6.76 1.39
CA SER A 45 -13.48 7.66 2.46
C SER A 45 -13.96 6.84 3.65
N MET A 46 -13.80 7.37 4.88
CA MET A 46 -14.40 6.76 6.07
C MET A 46 -15.91 6.55 5.91
N LYS A 47 -16.58 7.42 5.12
CA LYS A 47 -17.99 7.29 4.79
C LYS A 47 -18.28 6.02 3.98
N GLU A 48 -17.50 5.71 2.94
CA GLU A 48 -17.66 4.48 2.15
C GLU A 48 -17.36 3.22 2.96
N PHE A 49 -16.43 3.30 3.92
CA PHE A 49 -16.20 2.20 4.85
C PHE A 49 -17.41 2.01 5.78
N LEU A 50 -17.90 3.10 6.38
CA LEU A 50 -19.08 3.04 7.24
C LEU A 50 -20.29 2.53 6.46
N ASP A 51 -20.60 3.04 5.28
CA ASP A 51 -21.74 2.57 4.47
C ASP A 51 -21.63 1.07 4.10
N LYS A 52 -20.41 0.56 3.86
CA LYS A 52 -20.21 -0.85 3.54
C LYS A 52 -20.35 -1.77 4.76
N PHE A 53 -20.00 -1.30 5.95
CA PHE A 53 -19.92 -2.11 7.16
C PHE A 53 -21.01 -1.79 8.20
N SER A 54 -21.74 -0.70 8.05
CA SER A 54 -22.86 -0.28 8.91
C SER A 54 -24.10 -1.15 8.73
N GLY A 55 -24.20 -1.90 7.63
CA GLY A 55 -25.26 -2.91 7.45
C GLY A 55 -25.27 -4.00 8.54
N VAL A 56 -24.19 -4.15 9.31
CA VAL A 56 -24.12 -5.04 10.49
C VAL A 56 -24.66 -4.36 11.77
N LEU A 57 -24.73 -3.04 11.78
CA LEU A 57 -25.13 -2.22 12.93
C LEU A 57 -26.51 -1.56 12.78
N GLU A 58 -27.18 -1.72 11.62
CA GLU A 58 -28.56 -1.27 11.45
C GLU A 58 -29.48 -1.95 12.47
N GLY A 59 -30.00 -1.14 13.41
CA GLY A 59 -30.92 -1.60 14.45
C GLY A 59 -30.30 -1.88 15.83
N ILE A 60 -28.97 -1.70 15.99
CA ILE A 60 -28.33 -1.76 17.31
C ILE A 60 -28.21 -0.34 17.84
N ASP A 61 -28.89 -0.06 18.96
CA ASP A 61 -28.63 1.14 19.75
C ASP A 61 -27.27 0.96 20.48
N PRO A 62 -26.22 1.70 20.08
CA PRO A 62 -24.88 1.53 20.63
C PRO A 62 -24.80 1.89 22.11
N ASP A 63 -25.64 2.81 22.59
CA ASP A 63 -25.66 3.20 24.00
C ASP A 63 -26.27 2.10 24.86
N LYS A 64 -27.34 1.47 24.38
CA LYS A 64 -27.94 0.31 25.03
C LYS A 64 -27.01 -0.91 25.03
N ALA A 65 -26.39 -1.24 23.90
CA ALA A 65 -25.46 -2.36 23.80
C ALA A 65 -24.24 -2.19 24.74
N LYS A 66 -23.74 -0.96 24.84
CA LYS A 66 -22.65 -0.62 25.77
C LYS A 66 -23.10 -0.75 27.24
N TYR A 67 -24.30 -0.28 27.57
CA TYR A 67 -24.85 -0.40 28.91
C TYR A 67 -25.00 -1.86 29.34
N ASP A 68 -25.61 -2.69 28.49
CA ASP A 68 -25.82 -4.12 28.77
C ASP A 68 -24.50 -4.85 28.98
N TYR A 69 -23.48 -4.58 28.15
CA TYR A 69 -22.14 -5.15 28.31
C TYR A 69 -21.47 -4.77 29.64
N LEU A 70 -21.58 -3.50 30.06
CA LEU A 70 -21.00 -3.03 31.31
C LEU A 70 -21.70 -3.65 32.53
N MET A 71 -23.03 -3.80 32.48
CA MET A 71 -23.79 -4.44 33.55
C MET A 71 -23.50 -5.94 33.66
N ASP A 72 -23.32 -6.63 32.53
CA ASP A 72 -22.98 -8.06 32.52
C ASP A 72 -21.55 -8.31 33.02
N LYS A 73 -20.58 -7.47 32.62
CA LYS A 73 -19.17 -7.62 33.00
C LYS A 73 -18.88 -7.32 34.47
N HIS A 74 -19.65 -6.42 35.08
CA HIS A 74 -19.45 -5.97 36.46
C HIS A 74 -20.40 -6.65 37.46
N LYS A 75 -21.04 -7.75 37.06
CA LYS A 75 -21.76 -8.66 37.96
C LYS A 75 -20.85 -9.64 38.67
#